data_AF-A0A377DF48-F1
#
_entry.id   AF-A0A377DF48-F1
#
_cell.length_a   1.000
_cell.length_b   1.000
_cell.length_c   1.000
_cell.angle_alpha   90.00
_cell.angle_beta   90.00
_cell.angle_gamma   90.00
#
_symmetry.space_group_name_H-M   'P 1'
#
loop_
_entity.id
_entity.type
_entity.pdbx_description
1 polymer ?
#
loop_
_entity_poly.entity_id
_entity_poly.type
_entity_poly.pdbx_seq_one_letter_code
_entity_poly.pdbx_strand_id
1 'polypeptide(L)'
;MKKPASRDELAVELHIEGEEQLEGLRRRLRAMERDGQLVFTRRQCYALPERLDLVKGTVIGHRDGYGFLRVEGRKMICISPASR
;
A
#
# COMPACT_ATOMS: atom_id res chain seq x y z
N MET A 1 -12.96 -5.24 13.21
CA MET A 1 -11.56 -4.83 13.02
C MET A 1 -10.95 -5.68 11.91
N LYS A 2 -10.66 -5.14 10.73
CA LYS A 2 -9.94 -5.89 9.66
C LYS A 2 -8.55 -5.26 9.52
N LYS A 3 -7.56 -5.90 10.15
CA LYS A 3 -6.16 -5.45 10.18
C LYS A 3 -5.46 -5.79 8.86
N PRO A 4 -4.37 -5.10 8.47
CA PRO A 4 -3.50 -5.54 7.38
C PRO A 4 -3.05 -6.98 7.65
N ALA A 5 -3.16 -7.86 6.65
CA ALA A 5 -2.80 -9.27 6.79
C ALA A 5 -1.46 -9.54 6.13
N SER A 6 -0.58 -10.27 6.81
CA SER A 6 0.66 -10.78 6.24
C SER A 6 0.39 -11.91 5.26
N ARG A 7 1.37 -12.21 4.40
CA ARG A 7 1.25 -13.34 3.45
C ARG A 7 1.00 -14.66 4.18
N ASP A 8 1.69 -14.89 5.28
CA ASP A 8 1.63 -16.16 5.99
C ASP A 8 0.28 -16.31 6.71
N GLU A 9 -0.29 -15.22 7.26
CA GLU A 9 -1.67 -15.20 7.75
C GLU A 9 -2.68 -15.50 6.64
N LEU A 10 -2.51 -14.91 5.45
CA LEU A 10 -3.37 -15.19 4.29
C LEU A 10 -3.24 -16.64 3.82
N ALA A 11 -2.04 -17.24 3.87
CA ALA A 11 -1.85 -18.63 3.51
C ALA A 11 -2.58 -19.56 4.51
N VAL A 12 -2.47 -19.29 5.81
CA VAL A 12 -3.16 -20.06 6.86
C VAL A 12 -4.68 -19.91 6.74
N GLU A 13 -5.19 -18.70 6.57
CA GLU A 13 -6.64 -18.42 6.50
C GLU A 13 -7.28 -18.98 5.22
N LEU A 14 -6.53 -19.06 4.12
CA LEU A 14 -6.97 -19.67 2.87
C LEU A 14 -6.65 -21.16 2.77
N HIS A 15 -6.08 -21.76 3.82
CA HIS A 15 -5.66 -23.17 3.86
C HIS A 15 -4.75 -23.57 2.68
N ILE A 16 -3.82 -22.68 2.34
CA ILE A 16 -2.84 -22.86 1.27
C ILE A 16 -1.59 -23.50 1.87
N GLU A 17 -1.28 -24.71 1.41
CA GLU A 17 -0.17 -25.52 1.92
C GLU A 17 0.68 -26.06 0.77
N GLY A 18 1.99 -26.19 1.01
CA GLY A 18 2.93 -26.67 0.00
C GLY A 18 3.48 -25.57 -0.92
N GLU A 19 4.69 -25.81 -1.44
CA GLU A 19 5.48 -24.79 -2.15
C GLU A 19 4.80 -24.27 -3.42
N GLU A 20 4.14 -25.15 -4.19
CA GLU A 20 3.46 -24.77 -5.43
C GLU A 20 2.29 -23.82 -5.17
N GLN A 21 1.47 -24.12 -4.17
CA GLN A 21 0.31 -23.30 -3.85
C GLN A 21 0.73 -21.96 -3.23
N LEU A 22 1.79 -21.95 -2.40
CA LEU A 22 2.39 -20.73 -1.86
C LEU A 22 2.98 -19.83 -2.97
N GLU A 23 3.62 -20.41 -3.97
CA GLU A 23 4.10 -19.67 -5.14
C GLU A 23 2.92 -19.14 -5.97
N GLY A 24 1.84 -19.92 -6.09
CA GLY A 24 0.57 -19.48 -6.70
C GLY A 24 -0.04 -18.27 -5.99
N LEU A 25 -0.12 -18.32 -4.65
CA LEU A 25 -0.58 -17.21 -3.82
C LEU A 25 0.30 -15.97 -4.02
N ARG A 26 1.63 -16.14 -4.03
CA ARG A 26 2.58 -15.03 -4.26
C ARG A 26 2.36 -14.36 -5.61
N ARG A 27 2.19 -15.14 -6.68
CA ARG A 27 1.93 -14.62 -8.03
C ARG A 27 0.60 -13.88 -8.09
N ARG A 28 -0.44 -14.41 -7.44
CA ARG A 28 -1.76 -13.78 -7.38
C ARG A 28 -1.73 -12.45 -6.62
N LEU A 29 -1.07 -12.41 -5.45
CA LEU A 29 -0.89 -11.20 -4.66
C LEU A 29 -0.14 -10.12 -5.44
N ARG A 30 0.93 -10.48 -6.15
CA ARG A 30 1.66 -9.54 -7.02
C ARG A 30 0.82 -9.01 -8.18
N ALA A 31 -0.02 -9.84 -8.79
CA ALA A 31 -0.94 -9.38 -9.82
C ALA A 31 -1.95 -8.36 -9.25
N MET A 32 -2.52 -8.66 -8.08
CA MET A 32 -3.45 -7.75 -7.40
C MET A 32 -2.79 -6.43 -6.94
N GLU A 33 -1.53 -6.45 -6.51
CA GLU A 33 -0.75 -5.22 -6.27
C GLU A 33 -0.59 -4.39 -7.54
N ARG A 34 -0.21 -5.05 -8.65
CA ARG A 34 -0.01 -4.39 -9.94
C ARG A 34 -1.31 -3.76 -10.46
N ASP A 35 -2.43 -4.45 -10.27
CA ASP A 35 -3.76 -3.96 -10.64
C ASP A 35 -4.26 -2.87 -9.68
N GLY A 36 -3.51 -2.56 -8.62
CA GLY A 36 -3.86 -1.54 -7.63
C GLY A 36 -4.98 -1.96 -6.67
N GLN A 37 -5.33 -3.25 -6.65
CA GLN A 37 -6.36 -3.81 -5.77
C GLN A 37 -5.85 -4.05 -4.35
N LEU A 38 -4.54 -4.21 -4.18
CA LEU A 38 -3.88 -4.36 -2.88
C LEU A 38 -2.74 -3.36 -2.76
N VAL A 39 -2.50 -2.92 -1.53
CA VAL A 39 -1.33 -2.12 -1.17
C VAL A 39 -0.46 -2.95 -0.27
N PHE A 40 0.78 -3.14 -0.68
CA PHE A 40 1.82 -3.71 0.16
C PHE A 40 2.42 -2.64 1.05
N THR A 41 2.23 -2.81 2.35
CA THR A 41 2.72 -1.88 3.36
C THR A 41 4.16 -2.18 3.74
N ARG A 42 4.88 -1.19 4.28
CA ARG A 42 6.26 -1.35 4.78
C ARG A 42 6.40 -2.41 5.90
N ARG A 43 5.29 -2.82 6.51
CA ARG A 43 5.23 -3.88 7.53
C ARG A 43 5.10 -5.29 6.94
N GLN A 44 5.31 -5.46 5.64
CA GLN A 44 5.13 -6.71 4.92
C GLN A 44 3.70 -7.27 4.97
N CYS A 45 2.71 -6.38 5.07
CA CYS A 45 1.29 -6.74 5.08
C CYS A 45 0.56 -6.19 3.86
N TYR A 46 -0.45 -6.92 3.41
CA TYR A 46 -1.39 -6.51 2.37
C TYR A 46 -2.61 -5.85 3.01
N ALA A 47 -3.04 -4.74 2.41
CA ALA A 47 -4.25 -4.05 2.80
C ALA A 47 -5.02 -3.57 1.56
N LEU A 48 -6.34 -3.44 1.70
CA LEU A 48 -7.17 -2.88 0.63
C LEU A 48 -6.93 -1.36 0.56
N PRO A 49 -6.69 -0.80 -0.65
CA PRO A 49 -6.49 0.63 -0.83
C PRO A 49 -7.64 1.47 -0.28
N GLU A 50 -8.89 1.00 -0.37
CA GLU A 50 -10.08 1.71 0.16
C GLU A 50 -10.10 1.80 1.69
N ARG A 51 -9.36 0.93 2.39
CA ARG A 51 -9.29 0.91 3.86
C ARG A 51 -8.10 1.67 4.42
N LEU A 52 -7.12 1.94 3.57
CA LEU A 52 -6.05 2.85 3.88
C LEU A 52 -6.59 4.22 3.44
N ASP A 53 -6.64 5.23 4.31
CA ASP A 53 -7.00 6.61 3.93
C ASP A 53 -5.91 7.22 3.01
N LEU A 54 -5.69 6.60 1.85
CA LEU A 54 -4.67 6.95 0.90
C LEU A 54 -5.15 8.11 0.07
N VAL A 55 -4.28 9.10 -0.03
CA VAL A 55 -4.52 10.29 -0.82
C VAL A 55 -3.59 10.23 -2.02
N LYS A 56 -4.15 9.97 -3.21
CA LYS A 56 -3.39 9.97 -4.47
C LYS A 56 -3.23 11.41 -4.96
N GLY A 57 -2.03 11.79 -5.38
CA GLY A 57 -1.76 13.14 -5.87
C GLY A 57 -0.41 13.29 -6.55
N THR A 58 -0.17 14.45 -7.15
CA THR A 58 1.12 14.86 -7.72
C THR A 58 1.95 15.55 -6.64
N VAL A 59 3.19 15.11 -6.45
CA VAL A 59 4.14 15.79 -5.56
C VAL A 59 4.82 16.92 -6.32
N ILE A 60 4.80 18.12 -5.74
CA ILE A 60 5.45 19.32 -6.24
C ILE A 60 6.57 19.69 -5.26
N GLY A 61 7.82 19.63 -5.70
CA GLY A 61 8.97 19.99 -4.89
C GLY A 61 9.29 21.49 -4.95
N HIS A 62 9.63 22.08 -3.80
CA HIS A 62 10.18 23.44 -3.70
C HIS A 62 11.67 23.39 -3.39
N ARG A 63 12.45 24.33 -3.95
CA ARG A 63 13.91 24.37 -3.80
C ARG A 63 14.36 24.55 -2.35
N ASP A 64 13.54 25.22 -1.55
CA ASP A 64 13.83 25.53 -0.14
C ASP A 64 13.58 24.35 0.82
N GLY A 65 13.39 23.14 0.30
CA GLY A 65 13.34 21.91 1.10
C GLY A 65 11.96 21.53 1.62
N TYR A 66 10.89 22.14 1.11
CA TYR A 66 9.50 21.71 1.34
C TYR A 66 8.84 21.30 0.03
N GLY A 67 7.71 20.60 0.12
CA GLY A 67 6.94 20.21 -1.06
C GLY A 67 5.45 20.23 -0.78
N PHE A 68 4.66 20.01 -1.82
CA PHE A 68 3.22 19.95 -1.72
C PHE A 68 2.69 18.70 -2.42
N LEU A 69 1.69 18.04 -1.82
CA LEU A 69 0.88 17.04 -2.50
C LEU A 69 -0.37 17.71 -3.07
N ARG A 70 -0.46 17.74 -4.39
CA ARG A 70 -1.66 18.19 -5.11
C ARG A 70 -2.57 17.00 -5.38
N VAL A 71 -3.77 17.05 -4.83
CA VAL A 71 -4.80 16.01 -4.93
C VAL A 71 -5.95 16.59 -5.73
N GLU A 72 -6.43 15.88 -6.75
CA GLU A 72 -7.52 16.39 -7.57
C GLU A 72 -8.77 16.62 -6.72
N GLY A 73 -9.34 17.83 -6.81
CA GLY A 73 -10.54 18.21 -6.06
C GLY A 73 -10.33 18.50 -4.56
N ARG A 74 -9.10 18.56 -4.04
CA ARG A 74 -8.81 18.97 -2.65
C ARG A 74 -7.81 20.10 -2.58
N LYS A 75 -7.81 20.82 -1.45
CA LYS A 75 -6.79 21.84 -1.16
C LYS A 75 -5.41 21.18 -1.08
N MET A 76 -4.41 21.87 -1.59
CA MET A 76 -3.02 21.42 -1.62
C MET A 76 -2.50 21.16 -0.20
N ILE A 77 -1.89 19.98 0.01
CA ILE A 77 -1.37 19.56 1.32
C ILE A 77 0.13 19.83 1.36
N CYS A 78 0.62 20.57 2.35
CA CYS A 78 2.06 20.80 2.52
C CYS A 78 2.73 19.53 3.08
N ILE A 79 3.83 19.12 2.47
CA ILE A 79 4.72 18.05 2.93
C ILE A 79 6.06 18.70 3.28
N SER A 80 6.26 19.01 4.56
CA SER A 80 7.58 19.39 5.07
C SER A 80 8.35 18.13 5.49
N PRO A 81 9.68 18.09 5.33
CA PRO A 81 10.49 17.05 5.94
C PRO A 81 10.21 17.03 7.44
N ALA A 82 9.95 15.84 7.98
CA ALA A 82 9.84 15.68 9.42
C ALA A 82 11.17 16.11 10.04
N SER A 83 11.16 17.16 10.87
CA SER A 83 12.29 17.52 11.71
C SER A 83 12.73 16.25 12.44
N ARG A 84 14.01 15.89 12.28
CA ARG A 84 14.62 14.75 12.97
C ARG A 84 14.60 14.94 14.48
#